data_AF-A0A8N4EVH4-F1
#
_entry.id   AF-A0A8N4EVH4-F1
#
_cell.length_a   1.000
_cell.length_b   1.000
_cell.length_c   1.000
_cell.angle_alpha   90.00
_cell.angle_beta   90.00
_cell.angle_gamma   90.00
#
_symmetry.space_group_name_H-M   'P 1'
#
loop_
_entity.id
_entity.type
_entity.pdbx_description
1 polymer ?
#
loop_
_entity_poly.entity_id
_entity_poly.type
_entity_poly.pdbx_seq_one_letter_code
_entity_poly.pdbx_strand_id
1 'polypeptide(L)'
;MWESAPPWPLIFGASAPPPRPSSGMTRVLSRPVTFVTGNAKKLEEVRAIIGNSIPFESLKLDLPELQGEPEEISKEKARIAAAKVNAPVLVEDTCLCFNALNGLPGPYIKWFLQKTGHEGLNNILMAYEDKSAYALCIFSLALGPAEEPITFIGKTQGKIVPSRGPADFGWDPIFQPDGYDQTYAEMPKEEKNKISHRSKALAMVKSHFAAAGYVFQNNRLV
;
A
#
# COMPACT_ATOMS: atom_id res chain seq x y z
N MET A 1 -30.13 -8.79 -20.21
CA MET A 1 -29.09 -9.52 -20.97
C MET A 1 -27.76 -8.97 -20.53
N TRP A 2 -27.11 -9.63 -19.56
CA TRP A 2 -25.71 -9.39 -19.27
C TRP A 2 -24.94 -10.39 -20.12
N GLU A 3 -24.15 -9.91 -21.07
CA GLU A 3 -23.33 -10.80 -21.88
C GLU A 3 -22.25 -11.41 -20.98
N SER A 4 -22.15 -12.73 -21.02
CA SER A 4 -21.12 -13.52 -20.37
C SER A 4 -19.76 -13.12 -20.92
N ALA A 5 -18.96 -12.42 -20.11
CA ALA A 5 -17.54 -12.23 -20.37
C ALA A 5 -16.85 -13.62 -20.46
N PRO A 6 -15.95 -13.84 -21.43
CA PRO A 6 -15.27 -15.11 -21.59
C PRO A 6 -14.35 -15.39 -20.38
N PRO A 7 -14.07 -16.67 -20.07
CA PRO A 7 -13.16 -17.02 -18.98
C PRO A 7 -11.75 -16.51 -19.28
N TRP A 8 -11.20 -15.72 -18.35
CA TRP A 8 -9.85 -15.18 -18.42
C TRP A 8 -8.82 -16.32 -18.41
N PRO A 9 -7.75 -16.25 -19.22
CA PRO A 9 -6.65 -17.21 -19.13
C PRO A 9 -5.89 -17.00 -17.82
N LEU A 10 -5.60 -18.11 -17.13
CA LEU A 10 -4.69 -18.17 -15.98
C LEU A 10 -3.29 -17.78 -16.43
N ILE A 11 -2.89 -16.51 -16.24
CA ILE A 11 -1.51 -16.07 -16.40
C ILE A 11 -0.87 -16.05 -15.00
N PHE A 12 -0.41 -17.21 -14.55
CA PHE A 12 0.62 -17.26 -13.51
C PHE A 12 1.97 -16.92 -14.15
N GLY A 13 2.23 -15.62 -14.30
CA GLY A 13 3.55 -15.09 -14.59
C GLY A 13 4.06 -14.38 -13.35
N ALA A 14 5.05 -14.96 -12.67
CA ALA A 14 5.85 -14.18 -11.72
C ALA A 14 6.39 -12.96 -12.47
N SER A 15 6.05 -11.75 -12.01
CA SER A 15 6.62 -10.54 -12.59
C SER A 15 8.14 -10.62 -12.47
N ALA A 16 8.83 -10.59 -13.62
CA ALA A 16 10.27 -10.51 -13.63
C ALA A 16 10.69 -9.28 -12.81
N PRO A 17 11.76 -9.37 -12.01
CA PRO A 17 12.28 -8.19 -11.33
C PRO A 17 12.56 -7.09 -12.36
N PRO A 18 12.31 -5.81 -12.03
CA PRO A 18 12.55 -4.71 -12.94
C PRO A 18 13.98 -4.78 -13.49
N PRO A 19 14.20 -4.43 -14.77
CA PRO A 19 15.53 -4.46 -15.36
C PRO A 19 16.50 -3.67 -14.47
N ARG A 20 17.64 -4.28 -14.15
CA ARG A 20 18.71 -3.56 -13.44
C ARG A 20 19.09 -2.37 -14.32
N PRO A 21 19.19 -1.15 -13.77
CA PRO A 21 19.73 -0.04 -14.52
C PRO A 21 21.11 -0.44 -15.04
N SER A 22 21.31 -0.28 -16.34
CA SER A 22 22.60 -0.44 -16.99
C SER A 22 23.66 0.35 -16.23
N SER A 23 24.77 -0.31 -15.89
CA SER A 23 25.90 0.27 -15.19
C SER A 23 26.28 1.65 -15.74
N GLY A 24 26.28 2.69 -14.88
CA GLY A 24 27.16 3.84 -15.09
C GLY A 24 26.64 5.25 -14.82
N MET A 25 25.35 5.50 -14.56
CA MET A 25 24.88 6.85 -14.21
C MET A 25 24.02 6.85 -12.96
N THR A 26 24.61 7.37 -11.88
CA THR A 26 23.89 7.77 -10.67
C THR A 26 22.81 8.78 -11.03
N ARG A 27 21.54 8.39 -10.87
CA ARG A 27 20.41 9.28 -11.16
C ARG A 27 20.32 10.34 -10.05
N VAL A 28 20.45 11.61 -10.46
CA VAL A 28 20.29 12.75 -9.58
C VAL A 28 18.82 13.17 -9.55
N LEU A 29 18.22 13.18 -8.36
CA LEU A 29 16.87 13.70 -8.11
C LEU A 29 16.98 15.14 -7.62
N SER A 30 16.25 16.05 -8.28
CA SER A 30 16.28 17.49 -7.97
C SER A 30 15.57 17.84 -6.66
N ARG A 31 14.76 16.93 -6.10
CA ARG A 31 13.98 17.13 -4.86
C ARG A 31 13.90 15.83 -4.04
N PRO A 32 13.67 15.93 -2.72
CA PRO A 32 13.25 14.79 -1.90
C PRO A 32 12.00 14.11 -2.45
N VAL A 33 11.79 12.85 -2.07
CA VAL A 33 10.57 12.12 -2.46
C VAL A 33 9.39 12.69 -1.70
N THR A 34 8.34 13.08 -2.42
CA THR A 34 7.10 13.57 -1.82
C THR A 34 6.17 12.39 -1.54
N PHE A 35 5.97 12.04 -0.27
CA PHE A 35 4.96 11.09 0.14
C PHE A 35 3.58 11.77 0.14
N VAL A 36 2.74 11.37 -0.81
CA VAL A 36 1.41 11.96 -0.99
C VAL A 36 0.39 11.19 -0.16
N THR A 37 -0.04 11.80 0.94
CA THR A 37 -1.04 11.22 1.84
C THR A 37 -1.83 12.28 2.57
N GLY A 38 -3.13 12.06 2.74
CA GLY A 38 -3.98 12.84 3.65
C GLY A 38 -4.17 12.18 5.03
N ASN A 39 -3.61 11.00 5.26
CA ASN A 39 -3.82 10.21 6.47
C ASN A 39 -2.61 10.33 7.42
N ALA A 40 -2.80 11.05 8.53
CA ALA A 40 -1.75 11.31 9.52
C ALA A 40 -1.19 10.03 10.16
N LYS A 41 -2.03 9.02 10.42
CA LYS A 41 -1.59 7.74 11.01
C LYS A 41 -0.75 6.92 10.02
N LYS A 42 -1.13 6.91 8.73
CA LYS A 42 -0.29 6.32 7.68
C LYS A 42 1.08 6.99 7.62
N LEU A 43 1.09 8.33 7.64
CA LEU A 43 2.34 9.09 7.67
C LEU A 43 3.19 8.70 8.87
N GLU A 44 2.61 8.64 10.08
CA GLU A 44 3.32 8.25 11.30
C GLU A 44 3.94 6.85 11.21
N GLU A 45 3.19 5.85 10.72
CA GLU A 45 3.72 4.51 10.51
C GLU A 45 4.85 4.49 9.46
N VAL A 46 4.66 5.20 8.33
CA VAL A 46 5.69 5.31 7.30
C VAL A 46 6.95 5.97 7.88
N ARG A 47 6.83 7.07 8.64
CA ARG A 47 7.98 7.74 9.29
C ARG A 47 8.72 6.76 10.21
N ALA A 48 7.98 6.02 11.03
CA ALA A 48 8.54 5.06 11.97
C ALA A 48 9.30 3.92 11.26
N ILE A 49 8.77 3.42 10.14
CA ILE A 49 9.36 2.31 9.41
C ILE A 49 10.52 2.79 8.53
N ILE A 50 10.37 3.87 7.76
CA ILE A 50 11.40 4.39 6.84
C ILE A 50 12.57 5.01 7.60
N GLY A 51 12.31 5.70 8.72
CA GLY A 51 13.32 6.47 9.44
C GLY A 51 14.01 7.49 8.53
N ASN A 52 15.34 7.50 8.54
CA ASN A 52 16.16 8.40 7.72
C ASN A 52 16.71 7.71 6.45
N SER A 53 16.14 6.55 6.06
CA SER A 53 16.67 5.75 4.95
C SER A 53 16.53 6.44 3.59
N ILE A 54 15.52 7.32 3.45
CA ILE A 54 15.28 8.12 2.25
C ILE A 54 14.91 9.56 2.66
N PRO A 55 15.42 10.60 1.96
CA PRO A 55 14.91 11.96 2.10
C PRO A 55 13.44 11.99 1.66
N PHE A 56 12.54 12.31 2.59
CA PHE A 56 11.12 12.36 2.29
C PHE A 56 10.45 13.60 2.89
N GLU A 57 9.54 14.16 2.12
CA GLU A 57 8.58 15.19 2.54
C GLU A 57 7.18 14.59 2.46
N SER A 58 6.20 15.17 3.17
CA SER A 58 4.81 14.74 3.08
C SER A 58 3.94 15.87 2.54
N LEU A 59 3.13 15.57 1.52
CA LEU A 59 2.18 16.51 0.93
C LEU A 59 0.78 15.93 1.00
N LYS A 60 -0.15 16.69 1.58
CA LYS A 60 -1.58 16.38 1.47
C LYS A 60 -2.08 16.92 0.14
N LEU A 61 -2.42 16.01 -0.77
CA LEU A 61 -2.99 16.34 -2.08
C LEU A 61 -4.29 15.56 -2.26
N ASP A 62 -5.31 16.23 -2.78
CA ASP A 62 -6.55 15.57 -3.15
C ASP A 62 -6.36 14.85 -4.50
N LEU A 63 -6.50 13.53 -4.46
CA LEU A 63 -6.34 12.62 -5.58
C LEU A 63 -7.62 11.79 -5.72
N PRO A 64 -8.05 11.48 -6.96
CA PRO A 64 -9.22 10.65 -7.16
C PRO A 64 -9.01 9.26 -6.55
N GLU A 65 -10.05 8.73 -5.92
CA GLU A 65 -10.11 7.33 -5.47
C GLU A 65 -10.60 6.49 -6.66
N LEU A 66 -9.66 5.95 -7.43
CA LEU A 66 -9.92 5.21 -8.67
C LEU A 66 -10.52 3.82 -8.38
N GLN A 67 -11.17 3.23 -9.38
CA GLN A 67 -11.72 1.87 -9.34
C GLN A 67 -10.92 0.96 -10.27
N GLY A 68 -10.85 -0.32 -9.94
CA GLY A 68 -10.09 -1.33 -10.70
C GLY A 68 -9.29 -2.25 -9.79
N GLU A 69 -8.25 -2.85 -10.37
CA GLU A 69 -7.33 -3.71 -9.65
C GLU A 69 -6.37 -2.90 -8.76
N PRO A 70 -5.98 -3.40 -7.57
CA PRO A 70 -5.19 -2.64 -6.61
C PRO A 70 -3.89 -2.03 -7.17
N GLU A 71 -3.16 -2.79 -8.00
CA GLU A 71 -1.89 -2.33 -8.54
C GLU A 71 -2.08 -1.22 -9.59
N GLU A 72 -3.07 -1.36 -10.45
CA GLU A 72 -3.38 -0.38 -11.50
C GLU A 72 -3.93 0.92 -10.90
N ILE A 73 -4.76 0.82 -9.86
CA ILE A 73 -5.20 1.98 -9.06
C ILE A 73 -3.97 2.73 -8.53
N SER A 74 -3.01 2.02 -7.93
CA SER A 74 -1.86 2.65 -7.28
C SER A 74 -0.89 3.27 -8.29
N LYS A 75 -0.64 2.60 -9.43
CA LYS A 75 0.17 3.17 -10.53
C LYS A 75 -0.44 4.45 -11.04
N GLU A 76 -1.73 4.43 -11.37
CA GLU A 76 -2.39 5.60 -11.94
C GLU A 76 -2.45 6.76 -10.93
N LYS A 77 -2.69 6.46 -9.65
CA LYS A 77 -2.57 7.44 -8.57
C LYS A 77 -1.18 8.07 -8.51
N ALA A 78 -0.12 7.29 -8.70
CA ALA A 78 1.26 7.81 -8.75
C ALA A 78 1.49 8.70 -9.98
N ARG A 79 0.97 8.33 -11.16
CA ARG A 79 1.06 9.17 -12.38
C ARG A 79 0.39 10.52 -12.17
N ILE A 80 -0.84 10.52 -11.66
CA ILE A 80 -1.60 11.75 -11.37
C ILE A 80 -0.88 12.60 -10.32
N ALA A 81 -0.37 11.97 -9.26
CA ALA A 81 0.39 12.67 -8.22
C ALA A 81 1.67 13.30 -8.79
N ALA A 82 2.44 12.57 -9.60
CA ALA A 82 3.67 13.05 -10.20
C ALA A 82 3.41 14.22 -11.15
N ALA A 83 2.35 14.15 -11.96
CA ALA A 83 1.94 15.23 -12.84
C ALA A 83 1.56 16.50 -12.08
N LYS A 84 0.86 16.38 -10.93
CA LYS A 84 0.48 17.52 -10.10
C LYS A 84 1.65 18.13 -9.31
N VAL A 85 2.53 17.29 -8.78
CA VAL A 85 3.67 17.73 -7.94
C VAL A 85 4.86 18.16 -8.79
N ASN A 86 4.99 17.62 -10.01
CA ASN A 86 6.12 17.80 -10.92
C ASN A 86 7.48 17.46 -10.26
N ALA A 87 7.50 16.38 -9.46
CA ALA A 87 8.68 15.89 -8.74
C ALA A 87 8.54 14.38 -8.43
N PRO A 88 9.58 13.72 -7.88
CA PRO A 88 9.45 12.36 -7.39
C PRO A 88 8.37 12.24 -6.32
N VAL A 89 7.43 11.31 -6.50
CA VAL A 89 6.33 11.05 -5.58
C VAL A 89 6.29 9.58 -5.16
N LEU A 90 5.86 9.36 -3.93
CA LEU A 90 5.50 8.07 -3.41
C LEU A 90 4.04 8.13 -2.97
N VAL A 91 3.19 7.24 -3.49
CA VAL A 91 1.80 7.09 -3.06
C VAL A 91 1.63 5.75 -2.35
N GLU A 92 0.62 5.65 -1.48
CA GLU A 92 0.25 4.42 -0.80
C GLU A 92 -1.24 4.13 -0.98
N ASP A 93 -1.54 2.87 -1.30
CA ASP A 93 -2.88 2.28 -1.21
C ASP A 93 -2.88 1.06 -0.29
N THR A 94 -3.97 0.89 0.44
CA THR A 94 -4.13 -0.20 1.41
C THR A 94 -5.44 -0.91 1.13
N CYS A 95 -5.37 -2.22 0.95
CA CYS A 95 -6.54 -3.07 0.73
C CYS A 95 -6.68 -4.06 1.89
N LEU A 96 -7.92 -4.44 2.18
CA LEU A 96 -8.24 -5.61 2.98
C LEU A 96 -9.07 -6.54 2.10
N CYS A 97 -8.54 -7.72 1.84
CA CYS A 97 -9.03 -8.61 0.81
C CYS A 97 -9.53 -9.91 1.44
N PHE A 98 -10.81 -10.24 1.29
CA PHE A 98 -11.38 -11.47 1.82
C PHE A 98 -11.31 -12.55 0.75
N ASN A 99 -10.73 -13.71 1.07
CA ASN A 99 -10.53 -14.77 0.07
C ASN A 99 -11.88 -15.33 -0.42
N ALA A 100 -12.84 -15.51 0.49
CA ALA A 100 -14.21 -15.92 0.18
C ALA A 100 -14.94 -14.98 -0.81
N LEU A 101 -14.51 -13.72 -0.93
CA LEU A 101 -15.08 -12.73 -1.86
C LEU A 101 -14.13 -12.42 -3.02
N ASN A 102 -13.22 -13.34 -3.35
CA ASN A 102 -12.23 -13.18 -4.41
C ASN A 102 -11.42 -11.87 -4.29
N GLY A 103 -11.12 -11.45 -3.05
CA GLY A 103 -10.31 -10.28 -2.75
C GLY A 103 -11.10 -8.99 -2.47
N LEU A 104 -12.43 -8.98 -2.60
CA LEU A 104 -13.24 -7.86 -2.11
C LEU A 104 -13.30 -7.83 -0.57
N PRO A 105 -13.53 -6.67 0.08
CA PRO A 105 -13.75 -5.34 -0.52
C PRO A 105 -12.50 -4.72 -1.13
N GLY A 106 -11.30 -5.23 -0.83
CA GLY A 106 -10.06 -4.87 -1.49
C GLY A 106 -9.76 -3.36 -1.40
N PRO A 107 -9.55 -2.66 -2.53
CA PRO A 107 -9.25 -1.22 -2.52
C PRO A 107 -10.41 -0.37 -2.01
N TYR A 108 -11.63 -0.93 -1.95
CA TYR A 108 -12.83 -0.23 -1.50
C TYR A 108 -13.04 -0.28 0.02
N ILE A 109 -12.14 -0.91 0.77
CA ILE A 109 -12.28 -1.16 2.21
C ILE A 109 -12.63 0.09 3.04
N LYS A 110 -12.12 1.27 2.66
CA LYS A 110 -12.46 2.54 3.33
C LYS A 110 -13.97 2.79 3.34
N TRP A 111 -14.63 2.60 2.20
CA TRP A 111 -16.06 2.84 2.05
C TRP A 111 -16.89 1.78 2.77
N PHE A 112 -16.48 0.52 2.67
CA PHE A 112 -17.12 -0.57 3.41
C PHE A 112 -17.05 -0.30 4.92
N LEU A 113 -15.85 -0.05 5.46
CA LEU A 113 -15.68 0.26 6.88
C LEU A 113 -16.54 1.46 7.31
N GLN A 114 -16.58 2.53 6.53
CA GLN A 114 -17.38 3.73 6.86
C GLN A 114 -18.89 3.47 6.89
N LYS A 115 -19.39 2.57 6.05
CA LYS A 115 -20.83 2.31 5.90
C LYS A 115 -21.33 1.17 6.76
N THR A 116 -20.52 0.15 6.96
CA THR A 116 -20.90 -1.08 7.65
C THR A 116 -20.30 -1.18 9.05
N GLY A 117 -19.26 -0.40 9.35
CA GLY A 117 -18.47 -0.56 10.58
C GLY A 117 -17.74 -1.89 10.65
N HIS A 118 -17.06 -2.13 11.77
CA HIS A 118 -16.34 -3.39 12.02
C HIS A 118 -17.28 -4.60 12.08
N GLU A 119 -18.44 -4.44 12.73
CA GLU A 119 -19.45 -5.50 12.82
C GLU A 119 -19.99 -5.88 11.44
N GLY A 120 -20.36 -4.90 10.62
CA GLY A 120 -20.86 -5.18 9.29
C GLY A 120 -19.81 -5.79 8.36
N LEU A 121 -18.53 -5.42 8.50
CA LEU A 121 -17.43 -6.10 7.79
C LEU A 121 -17.30 -7.58 8.18
N ASN A 122 -17.55 -7.93 9.44
CA ASN A 122 -17.59 -9.32 9.88
C ASN A 122 -18.82 -10.05 9.33
N ASN A 123 -19.99 -9.40 9.39
CA ASN A 123 -21.27 -9.95 8.93
C ASN A 123 -21.28 -10.27 7.43
N ILE A 124 -20.54 -9.51 6.61
CA ILE A 124 -20.36 -9.80 5.18
C ILE A 124 -19.84 -11.22 4.95
N LEU A 125 -19.01 -11.75 5.86
CA LEU A 125 -18.47 -13.10 5.76
C LEU A 125 -19.31 -14.16 6.45
N MET A 126 -20.41 -13.81 7.13
CA MET A 126 -21.17 -14.74 7.98
C MET A 126 -21.58 -16.03 7.26
N ALA A 127 -22.01 -15.92 6.00
CA ALA A 127 -22.45 -17.05 5.18
C ALA A 127 -21.32 -17.93 4.60
N TYR A 128 -20.05 -17.55 4.78
CA TYR A 128 -18.89 -18.26 4.23
C TYR A 128 -18.14 -18.98 5.34
N GLU A 129 -17.77 -20.25 5.16
CA GLU A 129 -16.90 -20.95 6.11
C GLU A 129 -15.49 -20.35 6.12
N ASP A 130 -14.98 -19.98 4.94
CA ASP A 130 -13.68 -19.35 4.79
C ASP A 130 -13.69 -17.91 5.32
N LYS A 131 -12.95 -17.70 6.40
CA LYS A 131 -12.69 -16.38 6.99
C LYS A 131 -11.30 -15.85 6.68
N SER A 132 -10.53 -16.57 5.85
CA SER A 132 -9.18 -16.16 5.50
C SER A 132 -9.20 -14.87 4.67
N ALA A 133 -8.22 -14.03 4.93
CA ALA A 133 -8.10 -12.72 4.32
C ALA A 133 -6.63 -12.31 4.28
N TYR A 134 -6.36 -11.24 3.56
CA TYR A 134 -5.05 -10.63 3.56
C TYR A 134 -5.12 -9.12 3.56
N ALA A 135 -4.18 -8.53 4.29
CA ALA A 135 -3.87 -7.12 4.20
C ALA A 135 -2.85 -6.90 3.07
N LEU A 136 -3.13 -5.95 2.19
CA LEU A 136 -2.26 -5.58 1.06
C LEU A 136 -1.88 -4.11 1.17
N CYS A 137 -0.59 -3.81 1.10
CA CYS A 137 -0.07 -2.46 0.97
C CYS A 137 0.66 -2.35 -0.36
N ILE A 138 0.33 -1.33 -1.14
CA ILE A 138 1.00 -1.02 -2.39
C ILE A 138 1.57 0.38 -2.27
N PHE A 139 2.89 0.48 -2.40
CA PHE A 139 3.55 1.75 -2.65
C PHE A 139 3.87 1.87 -4.13
N SER A 140 3.58 3.02 -4.72
CA SER A 140 3.95 3.31 -6.12
C SER A 140 4.82 4.54 -6.17
N LEU A 141 6.03 4.39 -6.71
CA LEU A 141 7.04 5.44 -6.87
C LEU A 141 7.05 5.90 -8.31
N ALA A 142 6.76 7.18 -8.55
CA ALA A 142 7.00 7.81 -9.83
C ALA A 142 8.13 8.84 -9.66
N LEU A 143 9.17 8.76 -10.50
CA LEU A 143 10.34 9.63 -10.40
C LEU A 143 10.12 11.00 -11.08
N GLY A 144 8.99 11.16 -11.78
CA GLY A 144 8.55 12.39 -12.43
C GLY A 144 7.29 12.15 -13.28
N PRO A 145 6.70 13.20 -13.88
CA PRO A 145 5.44 13.11 -14.62
C PRO A 145 5.45 12.15 -15.82
N ALA A 146 6.60 11.95 -16.45
CA ALA A 146 6.76 11.12 -17.66
C ALA A 146 7.42 9.76 -17.36
N GLU A 147 7.62 9.43 -16.09
CA GLU A 147 8.29 8.20 -15.67
C GLU A 147 7.24 7.15 -15.29
N GLU A 148 7.45 5.91 -15.75
CA GLU A 148 6.56 4.81 -15.41
C GLU A 148 6.67 4.48 -13.91
N PRO A 149 5.55 4.39 -13.16
CA PRO A 149 5.60 4.09 -11.74
C PRO A 149 6.15 2.69 -11.45
N ILE A 150 6.98 2.60 -10.40
CA ILE A 150 7.49 1.35 -9.85
C ILE A 150 6.64 0.97 -8.64
N THR A 151 6.09 -0.24 -8.63
CA THR A 151 5.19 -0.73 -7.58
C THR A 151 5.91 -1.65 -6.59
N PHE A 152 5.55 -1.53 -5.31
CA PHE A 152 6.10 -2.33 -4.21
C PHE A 152 4.93 -2.88 -3.38
N ILE A 153 4.78 -4.21 -3.35
CA ILE A 153 3.59 -4.88 -2.83
C ILE A 153 3.90 -5.72 -1.58
N GLY A 154 3.47 -5.25 -0.42
CA GLY A 154 3.56 -6.00 0.82
C GLY A 154 2.24 -6.67 1.16
N LYS A 155 2.29 -7.96 1.53
CA LYS A 155 1.11 -8.76 1.89
C LYS A 155 1.29 -9.42 3.26
N THR A 156 0.23 -9.43 4.05
CA THR A 156 0.14 -10.23 5.28
C THR A 156 -1.14 -11.05 5.28
N GLN A 157 -0.98 -12.36 5.39
CA GLN A 157 -2.09 -13.31 5.49
C GLN A 157 -2.65 -13.30 6.91
N GLY A 158 -3.92 -13.65 7.02
CA GLY A 158 -4.65 -13.68 8.27
C GLY A 158 -6.08 -14.12 8.08
N LYS A 159 -6.92 -13.75 9.04
CA LYS A 159 -8.35 -14.03 9.03
C LYS A 159 -9.16 -12.86 9.60
N ILE A 160 -10.41 -12.80 9.18
CA ILE A 160 -11.39 -11.86 9.72
C ILE A 160 -12.03 -12.46 10.97
N VAL A 161 -12.03 -11.68 12.04
CA VAL A 161 -12.53 -12.07 13.37
C VAL A 161 -13.45 -10.99 13.93
N PRO A 162 -14.29 -11.29 14.95
CA PRO A 162 -15.02 -10.27 15.67
C PRO A 162 -14.08 -9.21 16.23
N SER A 163 -14.51 -7.95 16.23
CA SER A 163 -13.65 -6.81 16.55
C SER A 163 -13.09 -6.89 17.98
N ARG A 164 -11.78 -6.77 18.13
CA ARG A 164 -11.09 -6.67 19.42
C ARG A 164 -10.01 -5.60 19.39
N GLY A 165 -9.73 -4.98 20.53
CA GLY A 165 -8.77 -3.87 20.66
C GLY A 165 -9.35 -2.50 20.28
N PRO A 166 -8.53 -1.44 20.32
CA PRO A 166 -8.95 -0.06 20.03
C PRO A 166 -9.38 0.13 18.57
N ALA A 167 -10.51 0.82 18.36
CA ALA A 167 -11.07 1.10 17.03
C ALA A 167 -10.54 2.38 16.38
N ASP A 168 -9.34 2.82 16.76
CA ASP A 168 -8.80 4.12 16.39
C ASP A 168 -8.14 4.12 15.00
N PHE A 169 -7.74 2.96 14.46
CA PHE A 169 -7.09 2.87 13.15
C PHE A 169 -7.71 1.84 12.22
N GLY A 170 -8.63 2.32 11.36
CA GLY A 170 -9.13 1.55 10.23
C GLY A 170 -9.79 0.23 10.63
N TRP A 171 -9.45 -0.83 9.92
CA TRP A 171 -10.02 -2.18 10.08
C TRP A 171 -9.15 -3.10 10.94
N ASP A 172 -8.10 -2.57 11.57
CA ASP A 172 -7.19 -3.34 12.44
C ASP A 172 -7.91 -4.21 13.49
N PRO A 173 -9.04 -3.77 14.11
CA PRO A 173 -9.74 -4.57 15.10
C PRO A 173 -10.31 -5.90 14.60
N ILE A 174 -10.52 -6.07 13.30
CA ILE A 174 -11.15 -7.28 12.74
C ILE A 174 -10.14 -8.19 12.02
N PHE A 175 -8.88 -7.78 11.91
CA PHE A 175 -7.86 -8.56 11.20
C PHE A 175 -6.90 -9.20 12.19
N GLN A 176 -6.89 -10.53 12.22
CA GLN A 176 -5.94 -11.33 12.98
C GLN A 176 -4.90 -11.91 12.01
N PRO A 177 -3.63 -11.47 12.05
CA PRO A 177 -2.58 -12.03 11.19
C PRO A 177 -2.26 -13.47 11.55
N ASP A 178 -1.84 -14.25 10.55
CA ASP A 178 -1.42 -15.64 10.77
C ASP A 178 -0.22 -15.71 11.74
N GLY A 179 -0.25 -16.71 12.63
CA GLY A 179 0.78 -16.90 13.67
C GLY A 179 0.56 -16.09 14.96
N TYR A 180 -0.55 -15.34 15.06
CA TYR A 180 -0.90 -14.55 16.24
C TYR A 180 -2.35 -14.78 16.67
N ASP A 181 -2.61 -14.63 17.97
CA ASP A 181 -3.98 -14.65 18.55
C ASP A 181 -4.58 -13.24 18.75
N GLN A 182 -3.75 -12.21 18.57
CA GLN A 182 -4.12 -10.81 18.66
C GLN A 182 -4.58 -10.27 17.31
N THR A 183 -5.55 -9.36 17.31
CA THR A 183 -5.83 -8.52 16.13
C THR A 183 -4.73 -7.48 15.97
N TYR A 184 -4.61 -6.85 14.80
CA TYR A 184 -3.67 -5.73 14.62
C TYR A 184 -3.90 -4.60 15.63
N ALA A 185 -5.14 -4.37 16.07
CA ALA A 185 -5.44 -3.34 17.06
C ALA A 185 -4.96 -3.72 18.47
N GLU A 186 -4.91 -5.01 18.79
CA GLU A 186 -4.41 -5.52 20.08
C GLU A 186 -2.87 -5.60 20.14
N MET A 187 -2.19 -5.54 18.99
CA MET A 187 -0.74 -5.64 18.93
C MET A 187 -0.05 -4.32 19.31
N PRO A 188 1.04 -4.36 20.10
CA PRO A 188 1.95 -3.24 20.21
C PRO A 188 2.45 -2.81 18.83
N LYS A 189 2.62 -1.50 18.63
CA LYS A 189 2.97 -0.92 17.33
C LYS A 189 4.27 -1.51 16.77
N GLU A 190 5.26 -1.72 17.63
CA GLU A 190 6.56 -2.29 17.29
C GLU A 190 6.43 -3.74 16.78
N GLU A 191 5.58 -4.56 17.41
CA GLU A 191 5.34 -5.94 16.99
C GLU A 191 4.56 -6.00 15.67
N LYS A 192 3.50 -5.18 15.54
CA LYS A 192 2.76 -5.04 14.28
C LYS A 192 3.72 -4.66 13.14
N ASN A 193 4.62 -3.71 13.37
CA ASN A 193 5.58 -3.25 12.37
C ASN A 193 6.58 -4.32 11.92
N LYS A 194 6.80 -5.41 12.66
CA LYS A 194 7.66 -6.52 12.19
C LYS A 194 7.01 -7.35 11.10
N ILE A 195 5.67 -7.47 11.13
CA ILE A 195 4.92 -8.39 10.27
C ILE A 195 4.00 -7.69 9.27
N SER A 196 3.78 -6.38 9.42
CA SER A 196 2.74 -5.68 8.66
C SER A 196 3.02 -5.68 7.16
N HIS A 197 1.94 -5.76 6.40
CA HIS A 197 1.90 -5.56 4.96
C HIS A 197 2.60 -4.24 4.56
N ARG A 198 2.39 -3.15 5.32
CA ARG A 198 3.07 -1.86 5.11
C ARG A 198 4.59 -1.96 5.28
N SER A 199 5.06 -2.59 6.36
CA SER A 199 6.51 -2.76 6.59
C SER A 199 7.18 -3.61 5.51
N LYS A 200 6.51 -4.68 5.06
CA LYS A 200 6.99 -5.52 3.94
C LYS A 200 7.13 -4.72 2.65
N ALA A 201 6.14 -3.88 2.34
CA ALA A 201 6.19 -3.02 1.16
C ALA A 201 7.32 -1.98 1.26
N LEU A 202 7.45 -1.33 2.42
CA LEU A 202 8.49 -0.34 2.68
C LEU A 202 9.90 -0.93 2.68
N ALA A 203 10.08 -2.19 3.09
CA ALA A 203 11.36 -2.88 2.98
C ALA A 203 11.84 -2.98 1.52
N MET A 204 10.90 -3.20 0.58
CA MET A 204 11.22 -3.22 -0.84
C MET A 204 11.51 -1.81 -1.38
N VAL A 205 10.77 -0.79 -0.92
CA VAL A 205 11.10 0.61 -1.21
C VAL A 205 12.53 0.91 -0.77
N LYS A 206 12.91 0.60 0.48
CA LYS A 206 14.28 0.82 0.97
C LYS A 206 15.33 0.10 0.13
N SER A 207 15.08 -1.16 -0.19
CA SER A 207 15.98 -1.99 -1.01
C SER A 207 16.17 -1.39 -2.40
N HIS A 208 15.09 -0.87 -3.01
CA HIS A 208 15.13 -0.17 -4.29
C HIS A 208 16.00 1.09 -4.23
N PHE A 209 15.81 1.95 -3.24
CA PHE A 209 16.61 3.17 -3.09
C PHE A 209 18.09 2.87 -2.84
N ALA A 210 18.39 1.85 -2.03
CA ALA A 210 19.77 1.41 -1.77
C ALA A 210 20.45 0.86 -3.04
N ALA A 211 19.71 0.10 -3.87
CA ALA A 211 20.24 -0.46 -5.11
C ALA A 211 20.35 0.57 -6.25
N ALA A 212 19.40 1.50 -6.35
CA ALA A 212 19.36 2.52 -7.39
C ALA A 212 20.40 3.64 -7.17
N GLY A 213 20.84 3.84 -5.92
CA GLY A 213 21.89 4.80 -5.58
C GLY A 213 21.53 6.26 -5.89
N TYR A 214 20.25 6.64 -5.78
CA TYR A 214 19.81 8.00 -6.09
C TYR A 214 20.60 9.05 -5.29
N VAL A 215 21.04 10.10 -5.97
CA VAL A 215 21.65 11.28 -5.34
C VAL A 215 20.62 12.39 -5.34
N PHE A 216 20.43 13.03 -4.19
CA PHE A 216 19.52 14.16 -4.08
C PHE A 216 20.31 15.46 -4.21
N GLN A 217 19.85 16.39 -5.03
CA GLN A 217 20.45 17.74 -5.06
C GLN A 217 20.23 18.37 -3.68
N ASN A 218 21.33 18.67 -2.97
CA ASN A 218 21.28 19.46 -1.76
C ASN A 218 20.90 20.89 -2.15
N ASN A 219 19.63 21.26 -1.99
CA ASN A 219 19.27 22.67 -1.90
C ASN A 219 19.71 23.21 -0.53
N ARG A 220 21.02 23.44 -0.36
CA ARG A 220 21.50 24.51 0.51
C ARG A 220 21.33 25.81 -0.26
N LEU A 221 20.11 26.34 -0.27
CA LEU A 221 19.93 27.77 -0.42
C LEU A 221 20.07 28.33 1.00
N VAL A 222 21.15 29.08 1.18
CA VAL A 222 21.39 29.98 2.31
C VAL A 222 20.28 31.03 2.36
#